data_AF-A0A7W6LSP5-F1
#
_entry.id   AF-A0A7W6LSP5-F1
#
_cell.length_a   1.000
_cell.length_b   1.000
_cell.length_c   1.000
_cell.angle_alpha   90.00
_cell.angle_beta   90.00
_cell.angle_gamma   90.00
#
_symmetry.space_group_name_H-M   'P 1'
#
loop_
_entity.id
_entity.type
_entity.pdbx_description
1 polymer ?
#
loop_
_entity_poly.entity_id
_entity_poly.type
_entity_poly.pdbx_seq_one_letter_code
_entity_poly.pdbx_strand_id
1 'polypeptide(L)'
;MWHGKTIILLLVTLVVGFAGGFILRPVIAPMQQADTIAAGPPAALVTSEARGTQYFVAHIDEARQVVAGCRDGSVRGGECANADEAIIKVDAQERRKRFLDN
;
A
#
# COMPACT_ATOMS: atom_id res chain seq x y z
N MET A 1 -46.72 -7.59 -0.93
CA MET A 1 -45.92 -7.81 0.30
C MET A 1 -44.75 -8.79 0.14
N TRP A 2 -44.42 -9.24 -1.09
CA TRP A 2 -43.42 -10.31 -1.28
C TRP A 2 -42.00 -9.83 -1.63
N HIS A 3 -41.86 -8.60 -2.13
CA HIS A 3 -40.59 -8.04 -2.63
C HIS A 3 -39.64 -7.60 -1.50
N GLY A 4 -40.17 -7.14 -0.37
CA GLY A 4 -39.32 -6.73 0.77
C GLY A 4 -38.55 -7.92 1.35
N LYS A 5 -39.21 -9.08 1.49
CA LYS A 5 -38.57 -10.28 2.03
C LYS A 5 -37.50 -10.84 1.10
N THR A 6 -37.73 -10.82 -0.22
CA THR A 6 -36.72 -11.25 -1.20
C THR A 6 -35.51 -10.32 -1.24
N ILE A 7 -35.73 -9.00 -1.13
CA ILE A 7 -34.64 -8.01 -1.07
C ILE A 7 -33.80 -8.19 0.21
N ILE A 8 -34.45 -8.41 1.36
CA ILE A 8 -33.75 -8.64 2.63
C ILE A 8 -32.89 -9.91 2.55
N LEU A 9 -33.42 -11.00 1.99
CA LEU A 9 -32.65 -12.24 1.82
C LEU A 9 -31.43 -12.05 0.89
N LEU A 10 -31.59 -11.28 -0.19
CA LEU A 10 -30.48 -10.92 -1.09
C LEU A 10 -29.39 -10.11 -0.37
N LEU A 11 -29.77 -9.11 0.42
CA LEU A 11 -28.80 -8.30 1.16
C LEU A 11 -28.05 -9.11 2.22
N VAL A 12 -28.75 -9.95 2.96
CA VAL A 12 -28.12 -10.79 4.00
C VAL A 12 -27.13 -11.77 3.37
N THR A 13 -27.51 -12.43 2.28
CA THR A 13 -26.61 -13.36 1.57
C THR A 13 -25.40 -12.66 0.96
N LEU A 14 -25.58 -11.45 0.41
CA LEU A 14 -24.49 -10.61 -0.10
C LEU A 14 -23.49 -10.25 1.00
N VAL A 15 -23.97 -9.76 2.15
CA VAL A 15 -23.10 -9.33 3.25
C VAL A 15 -22.32 -10.51 3.85
N VAL A 16 -22.97 -11.66 4.03
CA VAL A 16 -22.30 -12.86 4.54
C VAL A 16 -21.26 -13.37 3.55
N GLY A 17 -21.56 -13.40 2.25
CA GLY A 17 -20.60 -13.77 1.22
C GLY A 17 -19.43 -12.81 1.11
N PHE A 18 -19.68 -11.50 1.18
CA PHE A 18 -18.64 -10.47 1.13
C PHE A 18 -17.74 -10.50 2.37
N ALA A 19 -18.32 -10.57 3.57
CA ALA A 19 -17.56 -10.67 4.81
C ALA A 19 -16.76 -11.97 4.85
N GLY A 20 -17.36 -13.10 4.51
CA GLY A 20 -16.68 -14.39 4.42
C GLY A 20 -15.52 -14.35 3.41
N GLY A 21 -15.75 -13.81 2.21
CA GLY A 21 -14.73 -13.66 1.19
C GLY A 21 -13.64 -12.65 1.53
N PHE A 22 -13.92 -11.66 2.38
CA PHE A 22 -12.93 -10.70 2.89
C PHE A 22 -12.06 -11.32 4.00
N ILE A 23 -12.66 -12.09 4.91
CA ILE A 23 -11.94 -12.81 5.97
C ILE A 23 -11.12 -13.98 5.41
N LEU A 24 -11.67 -14.71 4.44
CA LEU A 24 -10.99 -15.83 3.75
C LEU A 24 -10.12 -15.37 2.59
N ARG A 25 -10.12 -14.08 2.23
CA ARG A 25 -9.23 -13.58 1.20
C ARG A 25 -7.81 -13.81 1.71
N PRO A 26 -6.99 -14.62 1.01
CA PRO A 26 -5.58 -14.70 1.31
C PRO A 26 -5.07 -13.26 1.26
N VAL A 27 -4.28 -12.85 2.24
CA VAL A 27 -3.55 -11.59 2.19
C VAL A 27 -2.66 -11.68 0.94
N ILE A 28 -3.12 -11.11 -0.18
CA ILE A 28 -2.30 -10.88 -1.39
C ILE A 28 -1.58 -9.55 -1.19
N ALA A 29 -1.09 -9.30 0.02
CA ALA A 29 0.13 -8.52 0.12
C ALA A 29 1.25 -9.43 -0.42
N PRO A 30 2.28 -8.91 -1.08
CA PRO A 30 3.49 -9.70 -1.28
C PRO A 30 3.93 -10.16 0.11
N MET A 31 3.73 -11.44 0.40
CA MET A 31 4.30 -12.05 1.58
C MET A 31 5.80 -11.90 1.39
N GLN A 32 6.45 -11.07 2.21
CA GLN A 32 7.87 -11.26 2.48
C GLN A 32 7.99 -12.72 2.90
N GLN A 33 8.54 -13.50 1.99
CA GLN A 33 8.82 -14.90 2.14
C GLN A 33 9.82 -14.98 3.29
N ALA A 34 9.30 -15.14 4.50
CA ALA A 34 10.11 -15.43 5.66
C ALA A 34 10.70 -16.81 5.42
N ASP A 35 11.97 -16.76 4.99
CA ASP A 35 12.94 -17.82 4.84
C ASP A 35 12.57 -19.12 5.56
N THR A 36 12.21 -20.13 4.77
CA THR A 36 12.48 -21.51 5.18
C THR A 36 13.87 -21.86 4.65
N ILE A 37 14.82 -21.78 5.56
CA ILE A 37 16.25 -22.03 5.45
C ILE A 37 16.56 -23.26 4.59
N ALA A 38 17.31 -23.07 3.50
CA ALA A 38 18.18 -24.07 2.91
C ALA A 38 19.54 -23.41 2.61
N ALA A 39 20.59 -23.99 3.19
CA ALA A 39 21.93 -23.42 3.26
C ALA A 39 22.55 -23.11 1.88
N GLY A 40 22.74 -21.83 1.60
CA GLY A 40 23.65 -21.29 0.60
C GLY A 40 24.31 -20.03 1.17
N PRO A 41 25.56 -19.68 0.79
CA PRO A 41 26.25 -18.53 1.36
C PRO A 41 25.36 -17.29 1.23
N PRO A 42 25.26 -16.43 2.26
CA PRO A 42 24.37 -15.29 2.22
C PRO A 42 24.88 -14.33 1.14
N ALA A 43 24.27 -14.41 -0.04
CA ALA A 43 24.22 -13.27 -0.94
C ALA A 43 23.64 -12.13 -0.11
N ALA A 44 24.35 -11.01 -0.08
CA ALA A 44 23.95 -9.84 0.69
C ALA A 44 22.45 -9.59 0.47
N LEU A 45 21.69 -9.70 1.56
CA LEU A 45 20.31 -9.26 1.64
C LEU A 45 20.34 -7.78 1.27
N VAL A 46 20.09 -7.46 0.00
CA VAL A 46 19.68 -6.12 -0.37
C VAL A 46 18.34 -5.99 0.34
N THR A 47 18.34 -5.28 1.46
CA THR A 47 17.16 -4.91 2.23
C THR A 47 16.29 -4.04 1.34
N SER A 48 15.56 -4.65 0.41
CA SER A 48 14.38 -4.07 -0.23
C SER A 48 13.19 -4.36 0.69
N GLU A 49 13.36 -4.06 1.98
CA GLU A 49 12.22 -3.82 2.83
C GLU A 49 11.68 -2.49 2.33
N ALA A 50 10.54 -2.55 1.63
CA ALA A 50 9.99 -1.41 0.90
C ALA A 50 10.05 -0.16 1.79
N ARG A 51 10.91 0.80 1.41
CA ARG A 51 11.20 1.96 2.25
C ARG A 51 9.87 2.61 2.67
N GLY A 52 9.67 2.75 3.97
CA GLY A 52 8.41 3.26 4.52
C GLY A 52 8.16 4.70 4.07
N THR A 53 6.88 5.13 4.09
CA THR A 53 6.52 6.54 3.76
C THR A 53 7.32 7.55 4.57
N GLN A 54 7.65 7.22 5.83
CA GLN A 54 8.38 8.10 6.73
C GLN A 54 9.81 8.36 6.27
N TYR A 55 10.45 7.38 5.62
CA TYR A 55 11.77 7.55 5.03
C TYR A 55 11.72 8.56 3.87
N PHE A 56 10.74 8.40 2.98
CA PHE A 56 10.57 9.31 1.85
C PHE A 56 10.12 10.72 2.25
N VAL A 57 9.44 10.88 3.40
CA VAL A 57 9.13 12.21 3.95
C VAL A 57 10.41 12.94 4.40
N ALA A 58 11.40 12.21 4.91
CA ALA A 58 12.72 12.77 5.23
C ALA A 58 13.61 12.95 3.98
N HIS A 59 13.41 12.11 2.96
CA HIS A 59 14.18 12.06 1.72
C HIS A 59 13.29 12.30 0.48
N ILE A 60 12.74 13.51 0.36
CA ILE A 60 11.75 13.82 -0.70
C ILE A 60 12.35 13.81 -2.11
N ASP A 61 13.62 14.16 -2.25
CA ASP A 61 14.30 14.12 -3.57
C ASP A 61 14.43 12.69 -4.10
N GLU A 62 14.73 11.75 -3.20
CA GLU A 62 14.75 10.31 -3.51
C GLU A 62 13.35 9.79 -3.82
N ALA A 63 12.32 10.27 -3.11
CA ALA A 63 10.92 9.91 -3.39
C ALA A 63 10.51 10.29 -4.82
N ARG A 64 10.94 11.46 -5.32
CA ARG A 64 10.68 11.90 -6.70
C ARG A 64 11.37 11.00 -7.73
N GLN A 65 12.61 10.59 -7.44
CA GLN A 65 13.36 9.68 -8.31
C GLN A 65 12.72 8.29 -8.37
N VAL A 66 12.23 7.78 -7.24
CA VAL A 66 11.50 6.51 -7.17
C VAL A 66 10.19 6.60 -7.93
N VAL A 67 9.38 7.65 -7.76
CA VAL A 67 8.13 7.86 -8.51
C VAL A 67 8.37 7.98 -10.02
N ALA A 68 9.48 8.60 -10.45
CA ALA A 68 9.87 8.61 -11.86
C ALA A 68 10.17 7.20 -12.38
N GLY A 69 10.96 6.41 -11.64
CA GLY A 69 11.22 5.00 -11.98
C GLY A 69 9.97 4.11 -11.93
N CYS A 70 8.97 4.46 -11.11
CA CYS A 70 7.66 3.81 -11.09
C CYS A 70 6.83 4.08 -12.35
N ARG A 71 6.91 5.30 -12.92
CA ARG A 71 6.24 5.64 -14.19
C ARG A 71 6.82 4.87 -15.37
N ASP A 72 8.13 4.66 -15.38
CA ASP A 72 8.82 3.90 -16.41
C ASP A 72 8.63 2.38 -16.26
N GLY A 73 7.90 1.94 -15.23
CA GLY A 73 7.66 0.53 -14.94
C GLY A 73 8.87 -0.23 -14.36
N SER A 74 9.97 0.49 -14.09
CA SER A 74 11.21 -0.05 -13.53
C SER A 74 11.11 -0.40 -12.05
N VAL A 75 10.18 0.22 -11.32
CA VAL A 75 9.94 -0.02 -9.89
C VAL A 75 8.52 -0.57 -9.75
N ARG A 76 8.39 -1.77 -9.17
CA ARG A 76 7.10 -2.41 -8.89
C ARG A 76 7.01 -2.78 -7.42
N GLY A 77 5.91 -2.40 -6.77
CA GLY A 77 5.62 -2.78 -5.38
C GLY A 77 5.22 -1.60 -4.50
N GLY A 78 5.23 -1.84 -3.18
CA GLY A 78 4.82 -0.85 -2.16
C GLY A 78 5.68 0.41 -2.10
N GLU A 79 6.90 0.39 -2.64
CA GLU A 79 7.80 1.56 -2.65
C GLU A 79 7.24 2.72 -3.48
N CYS A 80 6.56 2.45 -4.60
CA CYS A 80 5.92 3.47 -5.42
C CYS A 80 4.78 4.17 -4.67
N ALA A 81 3.95 3.38 -3.97
CA ALA A 81 2.86 3.91 -3.17
C ALA A 81 3.39 4.72 -1.98
N ASN A 82 4.43 4.23 -1.31
CA ASN A 82 5.02 4.91 -0.16
C ASN A 82 5.72 6.22 -0.56
N ALA A 83 6.40 6.26 -1.70
CA ALA A 83 7.07 7.45 -2.20
C ALA A 83 6.07 8.53 -2.65
N ASP A 84 5.00 8.12 -3.35
CA ASP A 84 3.95 9.06 -3.79
C ASP A 84 3.18 9.64 -2.59
N GLU A 85 2.84 8.81 -1.61
CA GLU A 85 2.20 9.25 -0.37
C GLU A 85 3.08 10.26 0.40
N ALA A 86 4.40 10.06 0.43
CA ALA A 86 5.32 10.99 1.07
C ALA A 86 5.34 12.36 0.38
N ILE A 87 5.34 12.40 -0.96
CA ILE A 87 5.27 13.65 -1.73
C ILE A 87 3.97 14.40 -1.42
N ILE A 88 2.83 13.70 -1.41
CA ILE A 88 1.53 14.29 -1.09
C ILE A 88 1.51 14.86 0.34
N LYS A 89 2.08 14.13 1.31
CA LYS A 89 2.15 14.61 2.71
C LYS A 89 2.97 15.90 2.84
N VAL A 90 4.11 15.99 2.17
CA VAL A 90 4.96 17.19 2.23
C VAL A 90 4.30 18.38 1.51
N ASP A 91 3.71 18.19 0.33
CA ASP A 91 2.98 19.25 -0.36
C ASP A 91 1.78 19.74 0.47
N ALA A 92 1.03 18.82 1.10
CA ALA A 92 -0.05 19.17 2.00
C ALA A 92 0.44 19.97 3.23
N GLN A 93 1.62 19.63 3.78
CA GLN A 93 2.23 20.41 4.87
C GLN A 93 2.68 21.79 4.41
N GLU A 94 3.33 21.92 3.25
CA GLU A 94 3.73 23.22 2.71
C GLU A 94 2.55 24.14 2.47
N ARG A 95 1.48 23.62 1.85
CA ARG A 95 0.25 24.38 1.64
C ARG A 95 -0.35 24.82 2.97
N ARG A 96 -0.44 23.92 3.95
CA ARG A 96 -0.93 24.26 5.30
C ARG A 96 -0.09 25.35 5.96
N LYS A 97 1.25 25.30 5.84
CA LYS A 97 2.13 26.36 6.34
C LYS A 97 1.81 27.70 5.66
N ARG A 98 1.69 27.74 4.33
CA ARG A 98 1.31 28.97 3.61
C ARG A 98 -0.05 29.53 4.03
N PHE A 99 -0.99 28.69 4.45
CA PHE A 99 -2.30 29.13 4.96
C PHE A 99 -2.27 29.63 6.41
N LEU A 100 -1.34 29.14 7.23
CA LEU A 100 -1.22 29.50 8.66
C LEU A 100 -0.19 30.61 8.93
N ASP A 101 0.67 30.91 7.96
CA ASP A 101 1.72 31.93 8.02
C ASP A 101 1.21 33.34 7.63
N ASN A 102 -0.10 33.59 7.72
CA ASN A 102 -0.75 34.86 7.33
C ASN A 102 -1.41 35.54 8.54
#